data_AF-A0A6A7B8X5-F1
#
_entry.id   AF-A0A6A7B8X5-F1
#
_cell.length_a   1.000
_cell.length_b   1.000
_cell.length_c   1.000
_cell.angle_alpha   90.00
_cell.angle_beta   90.00
_cell.angle_gamma   90.00
#
_symmetry.space_group_name_H-M   'P 1'
#
loop_
_entity.id
_entity.type
_entity.pdbx_description
1 polymer ?
#
loop_
_entity_poly.entity_id
_entity_poly.type
_entity_poly.pdbx_seq_one_letter_code
_entity_poly.pdbx_strand_id
1 'polypeptide(L)'
;MHQSSILGFLRKGNPSRSEQSRSDSSRPERAENSGPGQPYRPRTNADSRQEPFEHRRGHGGYGRAARGRGRGDQHHRGYNTRRNDVLKLVADETKAELPKILSTIPSFDAAESSSHDLEDLTALDPLECPGHVLSSNDGSAGQKGTRIRVLNMDTFDAALQLDPNYKAHTHLRLASPVDTTASISNSALTPTIHYPTANDTDTIMQDAPIFPLIGTSPTPSNTTLTTSPPTPVLVLNLASERSPGGGWSKGALAQEECLCYRSSLSLSLNTSFYPIPSLSCIYTPSVLLLRSSMSTGHSLLTPSTSPLNLPVVSVLSIAALRQPRLTSDATGEVKFKHEGQRAETKRKIRLTLRVATLHGHKKLVLGALGCGVFANPAKEVAECFLEVFREKEFQGGWWDEVVFAVLDNVKGSDGGKDGKGNYGVFWRVLDGEVV
;
A
#
# COMPACT_ATOMS: atom_id res chain seq x y z
N MET A 1 -27.61 15.21 6.57
CA MET A 1 -26.38 14.97 7.35
C MET A 1 -25.26 15.79 6.72
N HIS A 2 -24.63 16.69 7.48
CA HIS A 2 -23.53 17.51 6.96
C HIS A 2 -22.26 16.65 6.82
N GLN A 3 -21.82 16.43 5.58
CA GLN A 3 -20.50 15.90 5.26
C GLN A 3 -19.45 16.87 5.84
N SER A 4 -18.79 16.47 6.93
CA SER A 4 -17.83 17.31 7.62
C SER A 4 -16.42 16.91 7.19
N SER A 5 -15.77 17.75 6.37
CA SER A 5 -14.38 17.55 5.99
C SER A 5 -13.46 17.61 7.22
N ILE A 6 -12.63 16.58 7.40
CA ILE A 6 -11.73 16.45 8.56
C ILE A 6 -10.53 17.41 8.50
N LEU A 7 -10.31 18.06 7.35
CA LEU A 7 -9.15 18.92 7.09
C LEU A 7 -9.03 20.09 8.09
N GLY A 8 -10.17 20.64 8.55
CA GLY A 8 -10.18 21.73 9.53
C GLY A 8 -9.54 21.38 10.88
N PHE A 9 -9.53 20.10 11.25
CA PHE A 9 -8.97 19.63 12.51
C PHE A 9 -7.48 19.28 12.41
N LEU A 10 -6.99 18.89 11.24
CA LEU A 10 -5.59 18.55 11.01
C LEU A 10 -4.71 19.78 10.69
N ARG A 11 -5.30 20.90 10.24
CA ARG A 11 -4.58 22.11 9.80
C ARG A 11 -4.20 23.08 10.93
N LYS A 12 -4.68 22.89 12.18
CA LYS A 12 -4.35 23.75 13.32
C LYS A 12 -2.99 23.37 13.93
N GLY A 13 -1.93 23.69 13.21
CA GLY A 13 -0.55 23.55 13.66
C GLY A 13 0.37 24.48 12.86
N ASN A 14 0.16 25.80 12.95
CA ASN A 14 1.17 26.78 12.57
C ASN A 14 0.83 28.16 13.13
N PRO A 15 1.74 28.74 13.94
CA PRO A 15 2.08 30.15 13.78
C PRO A 15 3.56 30.25 13.39
N SER A 16 3.80 30.73 12.18
CA SER A 16 5.08 31.21 11.69
C SER A 16 5.56 32.39 12.54
N ARG A 17 6.75 32.29 13.14
CA ARG A 17 7.44 33.45 13.70
C ARG A 17 8.39 34.02 12.65
N SER A 18 8.18 35.28 12.31
CA SER A 18 9.02 36.10 11.43
C SER A 18 10.32 36.47 12.14
N GLU A 19 11.47 36.12 11.57
CA GLU A 19 12.77 36.68 11.96
C GLU A 19 13.04 37.92 11.12
N GLN A 20 13.08 39.08 11.79
CA GLN A 20 13.64 40.31 11.26
C GLN A 20 15.09 40.44 11.74
N SER A 21 15.98 40.63 10.78
CA SER A 21 17.38 41.00 10.89
C SER A 21 17.61 42.24 11.77
N ARG A 22 18.68 42.25 12.56
CA ARG A 22 19.48 43.45 12.85
C ARG A 22 20.89 43.10 13.33
N SER A 23 21.85 43.76 12.69
CA SER A 23 23.29 43.74 12.93
C SER A 23 23.72 44.87 13.88
N ASP A 24 24.96 44.70 14.37
CA ASP A 24 25.98 45.70 14.72
C ASP A 24 26.24 46.16 16.17
N SER A 25 27.44 45.76 16.62
CA SER A 25 28.56 46.62 17.07
C SER A 25 28.82 46.93 18.56
N SER A 26 30.10 46.76 18.90
CA SER A 26 30.98 47.50 19.85
C SER A 26 31.23 47.00 21.30
N ARG A 27 32.55 46.79 21.56
CA ARG A 27 33.38 46.50 22.77
C ARG A 27 33.43 47.73 23.73
N PRO A 28 34.16 47.80 24.90
CA PRO A 28 35.17 46.87 25.47
C PRO A 28 35.31 46.70 27.01
N GLU A 29 36.13 45.69 27.37
CA GLU A 29 37.13 45.51 28.46
C GLU A 29 37.01 46.11 29.88
N ARG A 30 37.24 45.26 30.91
CA ARG A 30 38.33 45.44 31.89
C ARG A 30 38.65 44.15 32.67
N ALA A 31 39.94 43.91 32.92
CA ALA A 31 40.51 42.85 33.75
C ALA A 31 41.03 43.43 35.08
N GLU A 32 41.18 42.60 36.13
CA GLU A 32 42.25 42.74 37.13
C GLU A 32 42.44 41.47 38.00
N ASN A 33 43.72 41.12 38.20
CA ASN A 33 44.33 40.06 39.02
C ASN A 33 44.10 40.30 40.54
N SER A 34 44.23 39.34 41.47
CA SER A 34 45.47 38.64 41.86
C SER A 34 45.15 37.64 43.02
N GLY A 35 45.69 36.42 43.04
CA GLY A 35 46.84 36.05 43.89
C GLY A 35 46.59 34.75 44.70
N PRO A 36 47.63 34.03 45.20
CA PRO A 36 47.76 32.57 45.01
C PRO A 36 47.87 31.72 46.30
N GLY A 37 47.83 30.38 46.17
CA GLY A 37 48.17 29.43 47.26
C GLY A 37 47.96 27.94 46.90
N GLN A 38 48.98 27.30 46.34
CA GLN A 38 49.24 25.84 46.21
C GLN A 38 49.98 25.31 47.47
N PRO A 39 50.41 24.02 47.65
CA PRO A 39 50.32 22.80 46.80
C PRO A 39 50.03 21.44 47.53
N TYR A 40 49.94 20.35 46.73
CA TYR A 40 50.38 18.93 46.92
C TYR A 40 49.77 18.01 48.01
N ARG A 41 49.08 16.87 47.73
CA ARG A 41 49.46 15.48 47.25
C ARG A 41 50.27 14.62 48.27
N PRO A 42 50.33 13.26 48.24
CA PRO A 42 49.46 12.20 47.62
C PRO A 42 49.42 10.82 48.40
N ARG A 43 48.87 9.75 47.73
CA ARG A 43 49.19 8.27 47.83
C ARG A 43 48.59 7.48 49.02
N THR A 44 48.24 6.17 48.99
CA THR A 44 48.48 4.99 48.10
C THR A 44 47.64 3.76 48.56
N ASN A 45 47.50 2.78 47.65
CA ASN A 45 47.38 1.29 47.81
C ASN A 45 46.17 0.71 48.57
N ALA A 46 45.33 -0.16 47.99
CA ALA A 46 45.50 -1.51 47.40
C ALA A 46 45.32 -2.65 48.42
N ASP A 47 44.53 -3.64 47.96
CA ASP A 47 44.44 -5.06 48.36
C ASP A 47 43.56 -5.56 49.52
N SER A 48 42.51 -6.30 49.09
CA SER A 48 42.32 -7.73 49.34
C SER A 48 41.32 -8.23 50.40
N ARG A 49 40.57 -9.26 49.96
CA ARG A 49 40.00 -10.44 50.67
C ARG A 49 38.48 -10.52 50.92
N GLN A 50 37.99 -11.62 50.35
CA GLN A 50 36.73 -12.37 50.41
C GLN A 50 36.13 -12.60 51.82
N GLU A 51 34.80 -12.41 51.93
CA GLU A 51 33.72 -13.28 52.50
C GLU A 51 33.83 -13.85 53.95
N PRO A 52 32.76 -14.37 54.62
CA PRO A 52 31.29 -14.19 54.46
C PRO A 52 30.51 -14.07 55.82
N PHE A 53 29.17 -14.06 55.75
CA PHE A 53 28.14 -14.37 56.80
C PHE A 53 27.73 -13.25 57.78
N GLU A 54 26.57 -12.63 57.56
CA GLU A 54 25.24 -12.97 58.13
C GLU A 54 25.05 -12.56 59.60
N HIS A 55 24.36 -11.44 59.82
CA HIS A 55 23.03 -11.38 60.43
C HIS A 55 22.65 -9.96 60.91
N ARG A 56 21.34 -9.72 60.89
CA ARG A 56 20.54 -8.71 61.61
C ARG A 56 20.26 -7.34 60.95
N ARG A 57 19.03 -7.29 60.43
CA ARG A 57 17.95 -6.32 60.75
C ARG A 57 18.36 -4.83 60.78
N GLY A 58 18.15 -4.16 59.66
CA GLY A 58 18.09 -2.70 59.57
C GLY A 58 16.64 -2.20 59.47
N HIS A 59 16.18 -1.54 60.54
CA HIS A 59 15.20 -0.46 60.45
C HIS A 59 15.92 0.80 59.92
N GLY A 60 15.26 1.61 59.09
CA GLY A 60 15.73 2.96 58.79
C GLY A 60 15.26 3.48 57.45
N GLY A 61 14.16 4.24 57.46
CA GLY A 61 13.73 5.02 56.31
C GLY A 61 14.67 6.20 56.07
N TYR A 62 14.94 6.50 54.80
CA TYR A 62 15.43 7.80 54.35
C TYR A 62 14.79 8.14 53.00
N GLY A 63 14.16 9.31 52.97
CA GLY A 63 13.46 9.85 51.81
C GLY A 63 14.38 10.07 50.61
N ARG A 64 13.84 9.81 49.42
CA ARG A 64 14.42 10.29 48.16
C ARG A 64 13.57 11.41 47.60
N ALA A 65 14.22 12.56 47.45
CA ALA A 65 13.73 13.76 46.83
C ALA A 65 13.17 13.50 45.42
N ALA A 66 11.94 13.95 45.20
CA ALA A 66 11.34 14.09 43.88
C ALA A 66 12.07 15.20 43.12
N ARG A 67 12.80 14.83 42.06
CA ARG A 67 13.23 15.79 41.03
C ARG A 67 12.19 15.80 39.92
N GLY A 68 11.67 17.00 39.66
CA GLY A 68 10.51 17.25 38.82
C GLY A 68 10.63 16.71 37.40
N ARG A 69 9.57 16.02 36.95
CA ARG A 69 9.34 15.74 35.54
C ARG A 69 8.94 17.05 34.85
N GLY A 70 9.74 17.46 33.87
CA GLY A 70 9.44 18.59 33.01
C GLY A 70 8.08 18.44 32.33
N ARG A 71 7.32 19.53 32.31
CA ARG A 71 6.02 19.71 31.64
C ARG A 71 6.19 19.75 30.11
N GLY A 72 6.69 18.67 29.49
CA GLY A 72 6.86 18.56 28.04
C GLY A 72 5.89 17.60 27.33
N ASP A 73 5.24 16.70 28.08
CA ASP A 73 4.67 15.46 27.50
C ASP A 73 3.12 15.43 27.44
N GLN A 74 2.44 16.46 27.95
CA GLN A 74 0.97 16.52 27.96
C GLN A 74 0.38 16.92 26.61
N HIS A 75 1.06 17.79 25.84
CA HIS A 75 0.55 18.28 24.55
C HIS A 75 0.54 17.19 23.46
N HIS A 76 1.59 16.35 23.39
CA HIS A 76 1.65 15.27 22.41
C HIS A 76 0.67 14.12 22.71
N ARG A 77 0.44 13.80 23.99
CA ARG A 77 -0.59 12.83 24.38
C ARG A 77 -2.00 13.34 24.02
N GLY A 78 -2.31 14.61 24.31
CA GLY A 78 -3.60 15.20 23.96
C GLY A 78 -3.88 15.25 22.44
N TYR A 79 -2.86 15.55 21.63
CA TYR A 79 -2.98 15.55 20.16
C TYR A 79 -3.27 14.16 19.60
N ASN A 80 -2.53 13.14 20.05
CA ASN A 80 -2.72 11.77 19.58
C ASN A 80 -4.08 11.20 20.00
N THR A 81 -4.55 11.49 21.23
CA THR A 81 -5.89 11.08 21.67
C THR A 81 -6.96 11.70 20.78
N ARG A 82 -6.90 13.02 20.53
CA ARG A 82 -7.88 13.69 19.67
C ARG A 82 -7.89 13.16 18.24
N ARG A 83 -6.72 12.89 17.66
CA ARG A 83 -6.62 12.30 16.32
C ARG A 83 -7.23 10.90 16.29
N ASN A 84 -6.94 10.08 17.30
CA ASN A 84 -7.50 8.73 17.39
C ASN A 84 -9.02 8.77 17.57
N ASP A 85 -9.55 9.67 18.39
CA ASP A 85 -11.01 9.84 18.57
C ASP A 85 -11.69 10.19 17.24
N VAL A 86 -11.08 11.09 16.47
CA VAL A 86 -11.55 11.48 15.13
C VAL A 86 -11.52 10.29 14.16
N LEU A 87 -10.44 9.50 14.15
CA LEU A 87 -10.35 8.31 13.30
C LEU A 87 -11.31 7.19 13.73
N LYS A 88 -11.60 7.09 15.04
CA LYS A 88 -12.61 6.16 15.55
C LYS A 88 -13.99 6.53 15.02
N LEU A 89 -14.34 7.82 15.01
CA LEU A 89 -15.61 8.28 14.39
C LEU A 89 -15.67 7.93 12.91
N VAL A 90 -14.56 8.06 12.18
CA VAL A 90 -14.50 7.61 10.78
C VAL A 90 -14.71 6.10 10.66
N ALA A 91 -14.09 5.31 11.53
CA ALA A 91 -14.30 3.86 11.56
C ALA A 91 -15.77 3.50 11.78
N ASP A 92 -16.41 4.16 12.75
CA ASP A 92 -17.81 3.91 13.11
C ASP A 92 -18.75 4.32 11.96
N GLU A 93 -18.49 5.45 11.29
CA GLU A 93 -19.24 5.85 10.08
C GLU A 93 -19.01 4.86 8.91
N THR A 94 -17.76 4.41 8.67
CA THR A 94 -17.48 3.40 7.63
C THR A 94 -18.26 2.12 7.88
N LYS A 95 -18.28 1.61 9.13
CA LYS A 95 -19.07 0.41 9.49
C LYS A 95 -20.56 0.62 9.32
N ALA A 96 -21.07 1.81 9.62
CA ALA A 96 -22.49 2.11 9.49
C ALA A 96 -22.94 2.24 8.03
N GLU A 97 -22.10 2.79 7.15
CA GLU A 97 -22.44 3.04 5.75
C GLU A 97 -22.14 1.85 4.82
N LEU A 98 -21.12 1.03 5.13
CA LEU A 98 -20.75 -0.12 4.30
C LEU A 98 -21.93 -1.04 3.95
N PRO A 99 -22.75 -1.54 4.90
CA PRO A 99 -23.88 -2.40 4.58
C PRO A 99 -24.95 -1.71 3.70
N LYS A 100 -25.14 -0.40 3.87
CA LYS A 100 -26.09 0.39 3.08
C LYS A 100 -25.63 0.57 1.64
N ILE A 101 -24.32 0.76 1.44
CA ILE A 101 -23.74 0.88 0.09
C ILE A 101 -23.74 -0.49 -0.59
N LEU A 102 -23.27 -1.53 0.10
CA LEU A 102 -23.19 -2.88 -0.47
C LEU A 102 -24.56 -3.45 -0.84
N SER A 103 -25.62 -3.14 -0.09
CA SER A 103 -26.99 -3.58 -0.44
C SER A 103 -27.50 -3.00 -1.77
N THR A 104 -26.89 -1.91 -2.26
CA THR A 104 -27.20 -1.30 -3.56
C THR A 104 -26.35 -1.84 -4.72
N ILE A 105 -25.43 -2.76 -4.44
CA ILE A 105 -24.56 -3.41 -5.43
C ILE A 105 -24.82 -4.92 -5.36
N PRO A 106 -25.85 -5.44 -6.06
CA PRO A 106 -26.17 -6.86 -6.03
C PRO A 106 -24.97 -7.72 -6.42
N SER A 107 -24.81 -8.86 -5.74
CA SER A 107 -23.76 -9.87 -6.01
C SER A 107 -22.32 -9.43 -5.76
N PHE A 108 -22.07 -8.24 -5.19
CA PHE A 108 -20.73 -7.88 -4.75
C PHE A 108 -20.39 -8.57 -3.43
N ASP A 109 -19.52 -9.57 -3.46
CA ASP A 109 -19.05 -10.26 -2.26
C ASP A 109 -17.84 -9.53 -1.65
N ALA A 110 -18.11 -8.66 -0.68
CA ALA A 110 -17.06 -7.95 0.06
C ALA A 110 -16.46 -8.77 1.21
N ALA A 111 -17.01 -9.96 1.51
CA ALA A 111 -16.56 -10.82 2.60
C ALA A 111 -15.64 -11.95 2.12
N GLU A 112 -15.61 -12.22 0.81
CA GLU A 112 -14.76 -13.24 0.20
C GLU A 112 -13.27 -13.03 0.53
N SER A 113 -12.64 -14.08 1.02
CA SER A 113 -11.19 -14.16 1.18
C SER A 113 -10.72 -15.61 1.30
N SER A 114 -9.42 -15.81 1.04
CA SER A 114 -8.75 -17.11 1.16
C SER A 114 -7.38 -16.94 1.81
N SER A 115 -6.88 -18.01 2.43
CA SER A 115 -5.50 -18.08 2.92
C SER A 115 -4.64 -18.82 1.90
N HIS A 116 -3.41 -18.36 1.71
CA HIS A 116 -2.39 -19.08 0.95
C HIS A 116 -1.13 -19.22 1.78
N ASP A 117 -0.57 -20.42 1.79
CA ASP A 117 0.68 -20.76 2.44
C ASP A 117 1.78 -20.94 1.38
N LEU A 118 3.00 -20.45 1.67
CA LEU A 118 4.10 -20.50 0.71
C LEU A 118 4.49 -21.93 0.33
N GLU A 119 4.30 -22.89 1.24
CA GLU A 119 4.61 -24.30 1.00
C GLU A 119 3.69 -24.96 -0.03
N ASP A 120 2.46 -24.47 -0.15
CA ASP A 120 1.46 -24.96 -1.11
C ASP A 120 1.57 -24.29 -2.48
N LEU A 121 2.40 -23.25 -2.59
CA LEU A 121 2.58 -22.50 -3.83
C LEU A 121 3.76 -23.03 -4.64
N THR A 122 3.44 -23.49 -5.85
CA THR A 122 4.44 -23.81 -6.87
C THR A 122 5.24 -22.56 -7.25
N ALA A 123 6.53 -22.73 -7.53
CA ALA A 123 7.33 -21.68 -8.13
C ALA A 123 6.77 -21.34 -9.53
N LEU A 124 6.86 -20.06 -9.92
CA LEU A 124 6.43 -19.66 -11.26
C LEU A 124 7.34 -20.29 -12.32
N ASP A 125 6.74 -20.79 -13.40
CA ASP A 125 7.47 -21.27 -14.57
C ASP A 125 7.77 -20.08 -15.51
N PRO A 126 9.04 -19.74 -15.77
CA PRO A 126 9.39 -18.67 -16.71
C PRO A 126 8.83 -18.85 -18.12
N LEU A 127 8.45 -20.07 -18.52
CA LEU A 127 7.79 -20.34 -19.79
C LEU A 127 6.34 -19.85 -19.84
N GLU A 128 5.70 -19.67 -18.68
CA GLU A 128 4.35 -19.11 -18.54
C GLU A 128 4.36 -17.58 -18.37
N CYS A 129 5.54 -16.96 -18.33
CA CYS A 129 5.67 -15.52 -18.21
C CYS A 129 5.04 -14.81 -19.42
N PRO A 130 4.08 -13.89 -19.21
CA PRO A 130 3.38 -13.19 -20.30
C PRO A 130 4.31 -12.31 -21.15
N GLY A 131 5.51 -11.99 -20.67
CA GLY A 131 6.51 -11.31 -21.50
C GLY A 131 6.24 -9.83 -21.68
N HIS A 132 5.59 -9.16 -20.71
CA HIS A 132 5.29 -7.73 -20.77
C HIS A 132 6.55 -6.93 -21.06
N VAL A 133 6.40 -5.88 -21.87
CA VAL A 133 7.51 -5.01 -22.31
C VAL A 133 7.26 -3.58 -21.87
N LEU A 134 8.35 -2.85 -21.66
CA LEU A 134 8.29 -1.43 -21.34
C LEU A 134 7.61 -0.63 -22.46
N SER A 135 6.71 0.27 -22.06
CA SER A 135 5.91 1.09 -22.98
C SER A 135 6.79 2.00 -23.86
N SER A 136 6.22 2.50 -24.95
CA SER A 136 6.90 3.43 -25.87
C SER A 136 7.40 4.72 -25.23
N ASN A 137 6.84 5.11 -24.08
CA ASN A 137 7.21 6.32 -23.36
C ASN A 137 8.34 6.09 -22.34
N ASP A 138 8.78 4.84 -22.18
CA ASP A 138 9.91 4.48 -21.32
C ASP A 138 11.23 4.65 -22.06
N GLY A 139 12.29 5.07 -21.36
CA GLY A 139 13.64 5.20 -21.94
C GLY A 139 14.25 3.88 -22.42
N SER A 140 13.68 2.74 -22.01
CA SER A 140 14.07 1.39 -22.43
C SER A 140 12.91 0.66 -23.14
N ALA A 141 12.09 1.39 -23.88
CA ALA A 141 10.92 0.87 -24.61
C ALA A 141 11.21 -0.45 -25.37
N GLY A 142 10.28 -1.40 -25.28
CA GLY A 142 10.38 -2.71 -25.93
C GLY A 142 11.25 -3.75 -25.20
N GLN A 143 12.02 -3.35 -24.18
CA GLN A 143 12.68 -4.32 -23.29
C GLN A 143 11.64 -5.09 -22.48
N LYS A 144 11.80 -6.42 -22.37
CA LYS A 144 10.98 -7.26 -21.48
C LYS A 144 11.21 -6.89 -20.01
N GLY A 145 10.12 -6.78 -19.26
CA GLY A 145 10.13 -6.40 -17.86
C GLY A 145 9.21 -5.21 -17.57
N THR A 146 9.21 -4.81 -16.31
CA THR A 146 8.42 -3.72 -15.78
C THR A 146 9.34 -2.72 -15.08
N ARG A 147 9.15 -1.43 -15.32
CA ARG A 147 9.90 -0.41 -14.56
C ARG A 147 9.20 -0.16 -13.24
N ILE A 148 9.93 -0.35 -12.15
CA ILE A 148 9.44 -0.04 -10.81
C ILE A 148 9.33 1.48 -10.65
N ARG A 149 8.19 1.94 -10.12
CA ARG A 149 7.99 3.33 -9.70
C ARG A 149 7.77 3.40 -8.20
N VAL A 150 8.42 4.33 -7.51
CA VAL A 150 8.23 4.58 -6.08
C VAL A 150 7.52 5.91 -5.89
N LEU A 151 6.32 5.88 -5.33
CA LEU A 151 5.44 7.04 -5.20
C LEU A 151 5.24 7.42 -3.73
N ASN A 152 5.41 8.71 -3.41
CA ASN A 152 5.07 9.25 -2.08
C ASN A 152 3.57 9.55 -2.01
N MET A 153 2.76 8.49 -1.88
CA MET A 153 1.31 8.62 -1.83
C MET A 153 0.65 7.49 -1.07
N ASP A 154 -0.63 7.69 -0.77
CA ASP A 154 -1.48 6.66 -0.20
C ASP A 154 -1.62 5.46 -1.16
N THR A 155 -1.67 4.26 -0.60
CA THR A 155 -1.72 2.99 -1.34
C THR A 155 -2.93 2.89 -2.28
N PHE A 156 -4.12 3.30 -1.86
CA PHE A 156 -5.30 3.28 -2.74
C PHE A 156 -5.23 4.38 -3.79
N ASP A 157 -4.68 5.54 -3.46
CA ASP A 157 -4.53 6.62 -4.45
C ASP A 157 -3.56 6.19 -5.56
N ALA A 158 -2.50 5.43 -5.23
CA ALA A 158 -1.62 4.79 -6.22
C ALA A 158 -2.39 3.77 -7.09
N ALA A 159 -3.21 2.92 -6.49
CA ALA A 159 -4.00 1.94 -7.23
C ALA A 159 -4.99 2.61 -8.21
N LEU A 160 -5.62 3.71 -7.78
CA LEU A 160 -6.51 4.49 -8.63
C LEU A 160 -5.79 5.21 -9.78
N GLN A 161 -4.50 5.53 -9.63
CA GLN A 161 -3.69 6.04 -10.74
C GLN A 161 -3.34 4.94 -11.75
N LEU A 162 -3.11 3.71 -11.30
CA LEU A 162 -2.84 2.56 -12.16
C LEU A 162 -4.06 2.10 -12.95
N ASP A 163 -5.24 2.18 -12.35
CA ASP A 163 -6.48 1.82 -13.02
C ASP A 163 -7.68 2.64 -12.54
N PRO A 164 -7.85 3.89 -13.05
CA PRO A 164 -8.94 4.75 -12.62
C PRO A 164 -10.32 4.23 -13.04
N ASN A 165 -10.39 3.32 -14.02
CA ASN A 165 -11.62 2.85 -14.65
C ASN A 165 -12.09 1.48 -14.13
N TYR A 166 -11.31 0.81 -13.28
CA TYR A 166 -11.73 -0.43 -12.65
C TYR A 166 -12.72 -0.17 -11.50
N LYS A 167 -14.02 -0.20 -11.82
CA LYS A 167 -15.13 0.08 -10.91
C LYS A 167 -15.97 -1.17 -10.61
N ALA A 168 -16.90 -1.07 -9.68
CA ALA A 168 -17.80 -2.16 -9.31
C ALA A 168 -18.59 -2.74 -10.50
N HIS A 169 -19.08 -1.90 -11.43
CA HIS A 169 -19.74 -2.41 -12.64
C HIS A 169 -18.79 -3.25 -13.52
N THR A 170 -17.53 -2.82 -13.69
CA THR A 170 -16.49 -3.56 -14.43
C THR A 170 -16.17 -4.88 -13.74
N HIS A 171 -16.00 -4.83 -12.42
CA HIS A 171 -15.69 -5.98 -11.58
C HIS A 171 -16.79 -7.06 -11.65
N LEU A 172 -18.05 -6.64 -11.63
CA LEU A 172 -19.22 -7.52 -11.74
C LEU A 172 -19.59 -7.89 -13.18
N ARG A 173 -18.83 -7.39 -14.17
CA ARG A 173 -19.09 -7.59 -15.61
C ARG A 173 -20.49 -7.14 -16.04
N LEU A 174 -20.98 -6.09 -15.42
CA LEU A 174 -22.21 -5.43 -15.80
C LEU A 174 -21.94 -4.52 -17.01
N ALA A 175 -22.90 -4.42 -17.93
CA ALA A 175 -22.82 -3.44 -19.00
C ALA A 175 -22.67 -2.04 -18.37
N SER A 176 -21.75 -1.23 -18.90
CA SER A 176 -21.53 0.13 -18.40
C SER A 176 -22.85 0.89 -18.32
N PRO A 177 -23.16 1.57 -17.20
CA PRO A 177 -24.32 2.44 -17.16
C PRO A 177 -24.17 3.49 -18.27
N VAL A 178 -25.13 3.54 -19.19
CA VAL A 178 -25.21 4.64 -20.14
C VAL A 178 -25.47 5.91 -19.33
N ASP A 179 -24.49 6.80 -19.26
CA ASP A 179 -24.69 8.17 -18.76
C ASP A 179 -25.78 8.82 -19.60
N THR A 180 -27.01 8.83 -19.09
CA THR A 180 -28.19 9.32 -19.82
C THR A 180 -28.33 10.84 -19.70
N THR A 181 -27.20 11.56 -19.78
CA THR A 181 -27.16 13.03 -19.78
C THR A 181 -26.78 13.62 -21.14
N ALA A 182 -26.62 12.79 -22.19
CA ALA A 182 -26.50 13.28 -23.56
C ALA A 182 -27.89 13.60 -24.15
N SER A 183 -28.10 14.88 -24.43
CA SER A 183 -29.25 15.50 -25.08
C SER A 183 -29.86 14.66 -26.22
N ILE A 184 -31.16 14.37 -26.08
CA ILE A 184 -32.00 13.85 -27.17
C ILE A 184 -32.01 14.88 -28.30
N SER A 185 -31.36 14.56 -29.42
CA SER A 185 -31.70 15.14 -30.71
C SER A 185 -32.53 14.12 -31.48
N ASN A 186 -33.80 14.44 -31.68
CA ASN A 186 -34.73 13.61 -32.44
C ASN A 186 -34.31 13.59 -33.91
N SER A 187 -34.11 12.40 -34.46
CA SER A 187 -34.34 12.16 -35.88
C SER A 187 -34.99 10.80 -36.04
N ALA A 188 -36.25 10.84 -36.43
CA ALA A 188 -37.11 9.70 -36.65
C ALA A 188 -36.76 9.02 -37.97
N LEU A 189 -36.60 7.68 -37.94
CA LEU A 189 -36.73 6.83 -39.12
C LEU A 189 -37.60 5.63 -38.74
N THR A 190 -38.78 5.60 -39.36
CA THR A 190 -39.82 4.57 -39.28
C THR A 190 -39.37 3.25 -39.95
N PRO A 191 -39.71 2.07 -39.39
CA PRO A 191 -39.45 0.79 -40.03
C PRO A 191 -40.65 0.37 -40.90
N THR A 192 -40.42 -0.01 -42.15
CA THR A 192 -41.41 -0.70 -43.00
C THR A 192 -41.03 -2.16 -43.12
N ILE A 193 -41.93 -3.05 -42.68
CA ILE A 193 -41.82 -4.51 -42.79
C ILE A 193 -42.49 -4.93 -44.10
N HIS A 194 -41.81 -5.75 -44.93
CA HIS A 194 -42.40 -6.38 -46.11
C HIS A 194 -42.25 -7.90 -46.01
N TYR A 195 -43.38 -8.61 -45.95
CA TYR A 195 -43.47 -10.07 -46.07
C TYR A 195 -43.66 -10.45 -47.55
N PRO A 196 -43.13 -11.60 -48.03
CA PRO A 196 -43.55 -12.19 -49.30
C PRO A 196 -44.47 -13.39 -49.10
N THR A 197 -45.56 -13.41 -49.88
CA THR A 197 -46.50 -14.53 -50.06
C THR A 197 -46.10 -15.40 -51.26
N ALA A 198 -46.50 -16.68 -51.21
CA ALA A 198 -46.17 -17.76 -52.15
C ALA A 198 -47.16 -17.94 -53.32
N ASN A 199 -46.83 -18.90 -54.21
CA ASN A 199 -47.55 -19.53 -55.34
C ASN A 199 -47.11 -19.00 -56.73
N ASP A 200 -46.92 -19.76 -57.82
CA ASP A 200 -47.08 -21.21 -58.14
C ASP A 200 -46.41 -21.50 -59.53
N THR A 201 -46.02 -22.77 -59.74
CA THR A 201 -45.99 -23.60 -61.00
C THR A 201 -44.98 -23.44 -62.18
N ASP A 202 -44.48 -24.64 -62.57
CA ASP A 202 -44.21 -25.25 -63.90
C ASP A 202 -42.90 -25.10 -64.75
N THR A 203 -42.09 -26.18 -64.67
CA THR A 203 -41.51 -27.12 -65.68
C THR A 203 -40.83 -26.70 -67.02
N ILE A 204 -39.63 -27.31 -67.24
CA ILE A 204 -38.91 -27.76 -68.48
C ILE A 204 -37.67 -26.96 -68.98
N MET A 205 -36.50 -27.62 -68.79
CA MET A 205 -35.23 -27.77 -69.58
C MET A 205 -34.73 -26.70 -70.58
N GLN A 206 -33.45 -26.27 -70.47
CA GLN A 206 -32.25 -26.82 -71.16
C GLN A 206 -30.99 -25.93 -70.98
N ASP A 207 -29.82 -26.60 -70.93
CA ASP A 207 -28.45 -26.19 -71.26
C ASP A 207 -27.75 -24.97 -70.62
N ALA A 208 -26.71 -25.23 -69.81
CA ALA A 208 -25.49 -24.41 -69.75
C ALA A 208 -24.28 -25.20 -69.17
N PRO A 209 -23.03 -24.89 -69.60
CA PRO A 209 -21.89 -25.82 -69.58
C PRO A 209 -21.00 -25.74 -68.32
N ILE A 210 -20.14 -26.76 -68.19
CA ILE A 210 -19.17 -26.97 -67.10
C ILE A 210 -17.80 -26.32 -67.43
N PHE A 211 -17.14 -25.80 -66.39
CA PHE A 211 -15.69 -25.63 -66.08
C PHE A 211 -15.16 -24.18 -65.96
N PRO A 212 -14.11 -23.89 -65.13
CA PRO A 212 -13.52 -24.66 -64.01
C PRO A 212 -13.24 -23.83 -62.72
N LEU A 213 -12.92 -24.57 -61.66
CA LEU A 213 -12.34 -24.15 -60.36
C LEU A 213 -11.17 -23.15 -60.49
N ILE A 214 -11.25 -21.97 -59.86
CA ILE A 214 -10.11 -21.11 -59.52
C ILE A 214 -10.32 -20.46 -58.13
N GLY A 215 -9.44 -20.82 -57.18
CA GLY A 215 -8.89 -19.95 -56.13
C GLY A 215 -9.82 -19.39 -55.06
N THR A 216 -10.06 -20.16 -53.99
CA THR A 216 -10.50 -19.58 -52.71
C THR A 216 -9.31 -18.90 -52.02
N SER A 217 -9.29 -17.56 -52.03
CA SER A 217 -8.49 -16.76 -51.13
C SER A 217 -9.00 -16.95 -49.69
N PRO A 218 -8.15 -17.28 -48.69
CA PRO A 218 -8.61 -17.38 -47.32
C PRO A 218 -8.92 -15.96 -46.81
N THR A 219 -10.19 -15.73 -46.47
CA THR A 219 -10.61 -14.61 -45.63
C THR A 219 -9.79 -14.62 -44.33
N PRO A 220 -9.28 -13.47 -43.86
CA PRO A 220 -8.55 -13.42 -42.61
C PRO A 220 -9.48 -13.84 -41.48
N SER A 221 -9.12 -14.95 -40.82
CA SER A 221 -9.69 -15.35 -39.55
C SER A 221 -9.54 -14.19 -38.58
N ASN A 222 -10.66 -13.61 -38.15
CA ASN A 222 -10.70 -12.84 -36.91
C ASN A 222 -10.29 -13.80 -35.79
N THR A 223 -9.00 -13.83 -35.48
CA THR A 223 -8.48 -14.39 -34.24
C THR A 223 -9.09 -13.55 -33.12
N THR A 224 -10.23 -14.00 -32.60
CA THR A 224 -10.71 -13.57 -31.30
C THR A 224 -9.64 -13.94 -30.29
N LEU A 225 -8.71 -13.01 -30.04
CA LEU A 225 -7.92 -12.97 -28.82
C LEU A 225 -8.91 -13.11 -27.67
N THR A 226 -8.98 -14.29 -27.07
CA THR A 226 -9.68 -14.51 -25.82
C THR A 226 -8.93 -13.73 -24.74
N THR A 227 -9.17 -12.43 -24.67
CA THR A 227 -8.62 -11.56 -23.63
C THR A 227 -9.18 -12.07 -22.31
N SER A 228 -8.30 -12.52 -21.41
CA SER A 228 -8.70 -12.85 -20.05
C SER A 228 -9.45 -11.66 -19.44
N PRO A 229 -10.49 -11.91 -18.62
CA PRO A 229 -11.26 -10.83 -18.02
C PRO A 229 -10.31 -9.89 -17.26
N PRO A 230 -10.54 -8.57 -17.30
CA PRO A 230 -9.67 -7.62 -16.62
C PRO A 230 -9.66 -7.92 -15.12
N THR A 231 -8.48 -7.96 -14.53
CA THR A 231 -8.30 -8.11 -13.08
C THR A 231 -8.06 -6.73 -12.45
N PRO A 232 -8.57 -6.45 -11.24
CA PRO A 232 -8.26 -5.20 -10.55
C PRO A 232 -6.77 -5.12 -10.20
N VAL A 233 -6.32 -3.92 -9.84
CA VAL A 233 -5.01 -3.71 -9.22
C VAL A 233 -4.93 -4.49 -7.91
N LEU A 234 -3.83 -5.22 -7.69
CA LEU A 234 -3.54 -5.86 -6.41
C LEU A 234 -2.79 -4.89 -5.50
N VAL A 235 -3.33 -4.70 -4.31
CA VAL A 235 -2.75 -3.85 -3.27
C VAL A 235 -2.18 -4.70 -2.13
N LEU A 236 -0.93 -4.44 -1.73
CA LEU A 236 -0.35 -5.04 -0.54
C LEU A 236 -0.86 -4.33 0.73
N ASN A 237 -1.60 -5.04 1.57
CA ASN A 237 -1.87 -4.64 2.94
C ASN A 237 -0.67 -5.03 3.83
N LEU A 238 -0.07 -4.03 4.48
CA LEU A 238 1.04 -4.19 5.43
C LEU A 238 0.50 -4.68 6.78
N ALA A 239 -0.01 -5.91 6.77
CA ALA A 239 -0.97 -6.40 7.74
C ALA A 239 -0.42 -6.61 9.14
N SER A 240 -1.29 -6.46 10.13
CA SER A 240 -1.08 -6.97 11.47
C SER A 240 -1.10 -8.50 11.45
N GLU A 241 -0.08 -9.11 12.04
CA GLU A 241 -0.05 -10.56 12.28
C GLU A 241 -1.24 -11.06 13.11
N ARG A 242 -1.79 -10.24 14.01
CA ARG A 242 -2.65 -10.71 15.12
C ARG A 242 -4.06 -10.17 15.14
N SER A 243 -4.33 -9.12 14.39
CA SER A 243 -5.57 -8.37 14.55
C SER A 243 -6.10 -7.94 13.19
N PRO A 244 -7.29 -8.42 12.79
CA PRO A 244 -7.95 -7.97 11.57
C PRO A 244 -8.03 -6.44 11.48
N GLY A 245 -7.40 -5.86 10.45
CA GLY A 245 -7.39 -4.41 10.24
C GLY A 245 -6.63 -3.64 11.32
N GLY A 246 -5.75 -4.29 12.06
CA GLY A 246 -4.93 -3.66 13.11
C GLY A 246 -5.78 -3.00 14.19
N GLY A 247 -5.50 -1.72 14.46
CA GLY A 247 -6.21 -0.92 15.45
C GLY A 247 -7.28 0.02 14.87
N TRP A 248 -7.78 -0.22 13.65
CA TRP A 248 -8.60 0.78 12.93
C TRP A 248 -9.86 1.17 13.71
N SER A 249 -10.55 0.20 14.32
CA SER A 249 -11.74 0.46 15.15
C SER A 249 -11.46 1.28 16.41
N LYS A 250 -10.20 1.45 16.78
CA LYS A 250 -9.71 2.21 17.94
C LYS A 250 -9.04 3.52 17.53
N GLY A 251 -9.09 3.89 16.25
CA GLY A 251 -8.48 5.12 15.75
C GLY A 251 -6.97 5.06 15.54
N ALA A 252 -6.38 3.86 15.47
CA ALA A 252 -4.95 3.71 15.18
C ALA A 252 -4.63 4.19 13.75
N LEU A 253 -3.37 4.51 13.50
CA LEU A 253 -2.93 5.02 12.21
C LEU A 253 -1.64 4.33 11.77
N ALA A 254 -1.80 3.34 10.91
CA ALA A 254 -0.80 2.84 9.99
C ALA A 254 -1.48 2.54 8.64
N GLN A 255 -0.75 1.91 7.72
CA GLN A 255 -1.25 1.67 6.37
C GLN A 255 -2.47 0.74 6.38
N GLU A 256 -2.45 -0.37 7.12
CA GLU A 256 -3.57 -1.31 7.22
C GLU A 256 -4.86 -0.62 7.73
N GLU A 257 -4.75 0.23 8.76
CA GLU A 257 -5.89 0.98 9.26
C GLU A 257 -6.44 1.95 8.22
N CYS A 258 -5.56 2.63 7.47
CA CYS A 258 -5.98 3.49 6.35
C CYS A 258 -6.77 2.72 5.29
N LEU A 259 -6.34 1.50 4.95
CA LEU A 259 -7.10 0.65 4.03
C LEU A 259 -8.49 0.33 4.59
N CYS A 260 -8.58 -0.03 5.87
CA CYS A 260 -9.85 -0.36 6.52
C CYS A 260 -10.79 0.83 6.66
N TYR A 261 -10.27 2.03 6.98
CA TYR A 261 -11.12 3.22 7.06
C TYR A 261 -11.78 3.55 5.71
N ARG A 262 -11.07 3.30 4.61
CA ARG A 262 -11.45 3.75 3.26
C ARG A 262 -12.21 2.72 2.42
N SER A 263 -12.28 1.47 2.86
CA SER A 263 -12.76 0.36 2.02
C SER A 263 -13.58 -0.67 2.77
N SER A 264 -14.10 -1.66 2.03
CA SER A 264 -14.74 -2.84 2.58
C SER A 264 -13.78 -3.90 3.13
N LEU A 265 -12.45 -3.71 3.06
CA LEU A 265 -11.44 -4.72 3.43
C LEU A 265 -11.70 -5.36 4.80
N SER A 266 -12.16 -4.60 5.79
CA SER A 266 -12.42 -5.13 7.14
C SER A 266 -13.45 -6.27 7.18
N LEU A 267 -14.29 -6.43 6.16
CA LEU A 267 -15.30 -7.49 6.08
C LEU A 267 -14.70 -8.84 5.66
N SER A 268 -13.58 -8.84 4.93
CA SER A 268 -12.92 -10.06 4.44
C SER A 268 -11.78 -10.54 5.34
N LEU A 269 -11.36 -9.74 6.32
CA LEU A 269 -10.33 -10.12 7.30
C LEU A 269 -10.93 -11.00 8.41
N ASN A 270 -11.31 -12.23 8.08
CA ASN A 270 -11.90 -13.17 9.03
C ASN A 270 -10.92 -13.50 10.17
N THR A 271 -11.39 -13.45 11.40
CA THR A 271 -10.62 -13.81 12.60
C THR A 271 -10.04 -15.22 12.57
N SER A 272 -10.62 -16.16 11.80
CA SER A 272 -10.11 -17.52 11.65
C SER A 272 -8.74 -17.59 10.98
N PHE A 273 -8.35 -16.57 10.22
CA PHE A 273 -7.01 -16.48 9.62
C PHE A 273 -5.96 -15.92 10.58
N TYR A 274 -6.34 -15.55 11.80
CA TYR A 274 -5.45 -14.90 12.76
C TYR A 274 -5.12 -15.80 13.96
N PRO A 275 -3.86 -15.79 14.43
CA PRO A 275 -2.73 -15.05 13.88
C PRO A 275 -2.32 -15.58 12.48
N ILE A 276 -1.99 -14.67 11.56
CA ILE A 276 -1.55 -15.03 10.22
C ILE A 276 -0.22 -15.79 10.38
N PRO A 277 -0.11 -17.05 9.94
CA PRO A 277 1.14 -17.77 10.04
C PRO A 277 2.24 -17.09 9.21
N SER A 278 3.50 -17.27 9.60
CA SER A 278 4.56 -16.37 9.10
C SER A 278 4.76 -16.45 7.58
N LEU A 279 4.59 -17.62 6.97
CA LEU A 279 4.74 -17.78 5.52
C LEU A 279 3.39 -17.93 4.83
N SER A 280 2.38 -17.23 5.35
CA SER A 280 1.02 -17.22 4.83
C SER A 280 0.52 -15.80 4.57
N CYS A 281 -0.52 -15.69 3.75
CA CYS A 281 -1.17 -14.43 3.44
C CYS A 281 -2.67 -14.62 3.28
N ILE A 282 -3.42 -13.53 3.47
CA ILE A 282 -4.87 -13.49 3.17
C ILE A 282 -5.06 -12.77 1.84
N TYR A 283 -5.63 -13.46 0.86
CA TYR A 283 -6.04 -12.87 -0.41
C TYR A 283 -7.51 -12.46 -0.34
N THR A 284 -7.82 -11.22 -0.74
CA THR A 284 -9.18 -10.68 -0.85
C THR A 284 -9.40 -10.18 -2.28
N PRO A 285 -10.23 -10.85 -3.09
CA PRO A 285 -10.42 -10.48 -4.49
C PRO A 285 -11.19 -9.16 -4.68
N SER A 286 -12.06 -8.80 -3.75
CA SER A 286 -13.12 -7.80 -3.99
C SER A 286 -13.20 -6.76 -2.86
N VAL A 287 -12.41 -5.69 -2.98
CA VAL A 287 -12.40 -4.57 -2.01
C VAL A 287 -12.96 -3.30 -2.64
N LEU A 288 -14.11 -2.86 -2.15
CA LEU A 288 -14.80 -1.65 -2.60
C LEU A 288 -14.28 -0.42 -1.84
N LEU A 289 -13.87 0.62 -2.57
CA LEU A 289 -13.43 1.89 -1.98
C LEU A 289 -14.61 2.84 -1.83
N LEU A 290 -14.87 3.30 -0.61
CA LEU A 290 -15.99 4.19 -0.29
C LEU A 290 -15.58 5.56 0.26
N ARG A 291 -14.27 5.82 0.47
CA ARG A 291 -13.77 7.13 0.92
C ARG A 291 -12.59 7.66 0.14
N SER A 292 -12.53 8.99 0.07
CA SER A 292 -11.33 9.72 -0.31
C SER A 292 -10.20 9.52 0.71
N SER A 293 -8.96 9.84 0.31
CA SER A 293 -7.80 9.74 1.19
C SER A 293 -7.87 10.70 2.37
N MET A 294 -7.10 10.40 3.42
CA MET A 294 -7.02 11.28 4.60
C MET A 294 -6.52 12.68 4.25
N SER A 295 -5.63 12.80 3.27
CA SER A 295 -5.09 14.08 2.79
C SER A 295 -6.15 14.93 2.07
N THR A 296 -7.23 14.33 1.61
CA THR A 296 -8.34 15.00 0.88
C THR A 296 -9.62 15.05 1.71
N GLY A 297 -9.54 14.81 3.02
CA GLY A 297 -10.66 15.01 3.95
C GLY A 297 -11.37 13.75 4.42
N HIS A 298 -11.00 12.57 3.91
CA HIS A 298 -11.53 11.27 4.34
C HIS A 298 -13.06 11.13 4.19
N SER A 299 -13.62 11.82 3.19
CA SER A 299 -15.06 11.91 2.96
C SER A 299 -15.58 10.66 2.25
N LEU A 300 -16.83 10.28 2.53
CA LEU A 300 -17.54 9.29 1.73
C LEU A 300 -17.64 9.75 0.27
N LEU A 301 -17.44 8.82 -0.65
CA LEU A 301 -17.59 9.06 -2.09
C LEU A 301 -19.08 9.11 -2.50
N THR A 302 -19.95 8.49 -1.71
CA THR A 302 -21.41 8.57 -1.84
C THR A 302 -21.96 9.76 -1.03
N PRO A 303 -23.07 10.39 -1.46
CA PRO A 303 -23.88 10.06 -2.64
C PRO A 303 -23.35 10.66 -3.96
N SER A 304 -22.23 11.40 -3.94
CA SER A 304 -21.69 12.09 -5.13
C SER A 304 -21.27 11.15 -6.26
N THR A 305 -20.92 9.91 -5.92
CA THR A 305 -20.58 8.83 -6.86
C THR A 305 -21.60 7.70 -6.70
N SER A 306 -22.14 7.20 -7.82
CA SER A 306 -22.99 6.01 -7.81
C SER A 306 -22.23 4.80 -7.23
N PRO A 307 -22.85 3.96 -6.38
CA PRO A 307 -22.22 2.75 -5.84
C PRO A 307 -21.58 1.84 -6.89
N LEU A 308 -22.21 1.69 -8.06
CA LEU A 308 -21.66 0.89 -9.17
C LEU A 308 -20.39 1.50 -9.81
N ASN A 309 -20.19 2.81 -9.65
CA ASN A 309 -19.02 3.54 -10.16
C ASN A 309 -17.93 3.70 -9.08
N LEU A 310 -18.10 3.11 -7.90
CA LEU A 310 -17.06 3.10 -6.88
C LEU A 310 -15.89 2.20 -7.31
N PRO A 311 -14.64 2.58 -6.99
CA PRO A 311 -13.47 1.80 -7.37
C PRO A 311 -13.41 0.46 -6.64
N VAL A 312 -12.82 -0.54 -7.32
CA VAL A 312 -12.58 -1.87 -6.75
C VAL A 312 -11.11 -2.26 -6.94
N VAL A 313 -10.51 -2.80 -5.88
CA VAL A 313 -9.15 -3.37 -5.90
C VAL A 313 -9.19 -4.79 -5.32
N SER A 314 -8.15 -5.58 -5.57
CA SER A 314 -7.87 -6.76 -4.73
C SER A 314 -6.82 -6.40 -3.70
N VAL A 315 -6.81 -7.12 -2.58
CA VAL A 315 -5.86 -6.90 -1.49
C VAL A 315 -5.18 -8.20 -1.10
N LEU A 316 -3.86 -8.16 -0.93
CA LEU A 316 -3.08 -9.22 -0.33
C LEU A 316 -2.55 -8.76 1.03
N SER A 317 -2.95 -9.44 2.11
CA SER A 317 -2.54 -9.10 3.48
C SER A 317 -1.39 -9.96 3.94
N ILE A 318 -0.23 -9.33 4.17
CA ILE A 318 1.00 -10.01 4.61
C ILE A 318 1.56 -9.32 5.84
N ALA A 319 1.83 -10.10 6.88
CA ALA A 319 2.48 -9.61 8.08
C ALA A 319 4.01 -9.67 7.95
N ALA A 320 4.68 -8.54 8.16
CA ALA A 320 6.15 -8.51 8.26
C ALA A 320 6.63 -9.05 9.62
N LEU A 321 7.95 -9.23 9.77
CA LEU A 321 8.55 -9.57 11.06
C LEU A 321 8.30 -8.45 12.08
N ARG A 322 7.87 -8.79 13.29
CA ARG A 322 7.61 -7.80 14.34
C ARG A 322 8.89 -7.52 15.14
N GLN A 323 9.39 -6.29 15.03
CA GLN A 323 10.56 -5.77 15.76
C GLN A 323 11.74 -6.76 15.72
N PRO A 324 12.21 -7.13 14.52
CA PRO A 324 13.34 -8.05 14.38
C PRO A 324 14.58 -7.49 15.06
N ARG A 325 15.52 -8.36 15.45
CA ARG A 325 16.79 -7.91 16.02
C ARG A 325 17.60 -7.27 14.92
N LEU A 326 18.10 -6.07 15.17
CA LEU A 326 18.90 -5.30 14.22
C LEU A 326 20.35 -5.20 14.69
N THR A 327 21.23 -4.96 13.74
CA THR A 327 22.62 -4.57 13.96
C THR A 327 22.94 -3.35 13.11
N SER A 328 23.97 -2.60 13.46
CA SER A 328 24.49 -1.52 12.61
C SER A 328 25.91 -1.85 12.18
N ASP A 329 26.25 -1.57 10.93
CA ASP A 329 27.64 -1.65 10.48
C ASP A 329 28.43 -0.37 10.83
N ALA A 330 29.72 -0.35 10.47
CA ALA A 330 30.62 0.77 10.77
C ALA A 330 30.17 2.10 10.15
N THR A 331 29.30 2.08 9.13
CA THR A 331 28.74 3.27 8.48
C THR A 331 27.47 3.77 9.17
N GLY A 332 26.99 3.03 10.17
CA GLY A 332 25.72 3.30 10.87
C GLY A 332 24.50 2.74 10.15
N GLU A 333 24.67 1.98 9.06
CA GLU A 333 23.57 1.39 8.32
C GLU A 333 22.93 0.25 9.14
N VAL A 334 21.62 0.32 9.32
CA VAL A 334 20.86 -0.64 10.13
C VAL A 334 20.44 -1.84 9.28
N LYS A 335 20.79 -3.04 9.73
CA LYS A 335 20.53 -4.31 9.05
C LYS A 335 19.85 -5.32 9.96
N PHE A 336 19.27 -6.36 9.36
CA PHE A 336 18.84 -7.53 10.13
C PHE A 336 20.05 -8.16 10.82
N LYS A 337 19.94 -8.46 12.12
CA LYS A 337 21.04 -9.11 12.87
C LYS A 337 21.26 -10.56 12.44
N HIS A 338 20.19 -11.22 12.01
CA HIS A 338 20.19 -12.64 11.68
C HIS A 338 19.80 -12.85 10.22
N GLU A 339 20.63 -13.56 9.46
CA GLU A 339 20.36 -13.87 8.04
C GLU A 339 19.03 -14.59 7.84
N GLY A 340 18.62 -15.44 8.79
CA GLY A 340 17.32 -16.11 8.76
C GLY A 340 16.14 -15.15 8.69
N GLN A 341 16.22 -13.97 9.34
CA GLN A 341 15.17 -12.95 9.31
C GLN A 341 15.11 -12.25 7.94
N ARG A 342 16.26 -11.99 7.34
CA ARG A 342 16.36 -11.47 5.97
C ARG A 342 15.79 -12.48 4.97
N ALA A 343 16.16 -13.76 5.10
CA ALA A 343 15.65 -14.84 4.26
C ALA A 343 14.13 -15.01 4.41
N GLU A 344 13.59 -14.85 5.61
CA GLU A 344 12.15 -14.89 5.87
C GLU A 344 11.41 -13.73 5.21
N THR A 345 11.96 -12.51 5.27
CA THR A 345 11.44 -11.36 4.52
C THR A 345 11.40 -11.66 3.01
N LYS A 346 12.46 -12.23 2.43
CA LYS A 346 12.47 -12.64 1.03
C LYS A 346 11.42 -13.71 0.71
N ARG A 347 11.21 -14.69 1.59
CA ARG A 347 10.14 -15.69 1.44
C ARG A 347 8.74 -15.06 1.44
N LYS A 348 8.47 -14.07 2.29
CA LYS A 348 7.20 -13.31 2.29
C LYS A 348 7.01 -12.51 1.00
N ILE A 349 8.09 -11.97 0.43
CA ILE A 349 8.03 -11.29 -0.87
C ILE A 349 7.73 -12.28 -2.00
N ARG A 350 8.38 -13.47 -2.03
CA ARG A 350 8.03 -14.52 -3.01
C ARG A 350 6.58 -14.95 -2.91
N LEU A 351 6.07 -15.15 -1.69
CA LEU A 351 4.66 -15.42 -1.43
C LEU A 351 3.77 -14.34 -2.05
N THR A 352 4.13 -13.07 -1.86
CA THR A 352 3.39 -11.92 -2.43
C THR A 352 3.28 -12.03 -3.95
N LEU A 353 4.41 -12.24 -4.62
CA LEU A 353 4.49 -12.26 -6.08
C LEU A 353 3.83 -13.50 -6.68
N ARG A 354 4.01 -14.68 -6.05
CA ARG A 354 3.35 -15.92 -6.50
C ARG A 354 1.84 -15.82 -6.43
N VAL A 355 1.29 -15.32 -5.32
CA VAL A 355 -0.18 -15.18 -5.18
C VAL A 355 -0.72 -14.12 -6.13
N ALA A 356 0.04 -13.05 -6.39
CA ALA A 356 -0.34 -12.07 -7.40
C ALA A 356 -0.48 -12.70 -8.80
N THR A 357 0.50 -13.50 -9.21
CA THR A 357 0.48 -14.21 -10.50
C THR A 357 -0.60 -15.30 -10.54
N LEU A 358 -0.77 -16.07 -9.46
CA LEU A 358 -1.78 -17.13 -9.34
C LEU A 358 -3.20 -16.59 -9.62
N HIS A 359 -3.50 -15.39 -9.13
CA HIS A 359 -4.79 -14.73 -9.35
C HIS A 359 -4.81 -13.81 -10.59
N GLY A 360 -3.77 -13.87 -11.44
CA GLY A 360 -3.71 -13.18 -12.72
C GLY A 360 -3.55 -11.67 -12.65
N HIS A 361 -3.14 -11.12 -11.50
CA HIS A 361 -2.97 -9.67 -11.35
C HIS A 361 -1.78 -9.16 -12.15
N LYS A 362 -2.04 -8.19 -13.03
CA LYS A 362 -1.01 -7.57 -13.89
C LYS A 362 -0.45 -6.25 -13.33
N LYS A 363 -1.17 -5.60 -12.42
CA LYS A 363 -0.80 -4.30 -11.84
C LYS A 363 -0.69 -4.43 -10.33
N LEU A 364 0.47 -4.09 -9.77
CA LEU A 364 0.77 -4.24 -8.35
C LEU A 364 1.04 -2.89 -7.68
N VAL A 365 0.44 -2.69 -6.51
CA VAL A 365 0.83 -1.65 -5.57
C VAL A 365 1.37 -2.30 -4.31
N LEU A 366 2.69 -2.27 -4.17
CA LEU A 366 3.46 -2.73 -3.03
C LEU A 366 3.76 -1.57 -2.07
N GLY A 367 4.55 -1.82 -1.02
CA GLY A 367 4.90 -0.80 -0.04
C GLY A 367 6.04 -1.22 0.88
N ALA A 368 6.33 -0.36 1.87
CA ALA A 368 7.43 -0.55 2.80
C ALA A 368 7.11 -1.57 3.91
N LEU A 369 7.09 -2.86 3.53
CA LEU A 369 6.66 -3.99 4.36
C LEU A 369 7.41 -4.03 5.71
N GLY A 370 6.67 -3.70 6.78
CA GLY A 370 7.19 -3.75 8.15
C GLY A 370 8.09 -2.58 8.57
N CYS A 371 8.33 -1.59 7.72
CA CYS A 371 9.25 -0.47 7.97
C CYS A 371 8.65 0.66 8.84
N GLY A 372 7.45 0.44 9.39
CA GLY A 372 6.77 1.35 10.32
C GLY A 372 6.83 0.81 11.76
N VAL A 373 5.66 0.56 12.35
CA VAL A 373 5.49 0.07 13.73
C VAL A 373 6.28 -1.23 14.00
N PHE A 374 6.50 -2.06 12.97
CA PHE A 374 7.23 -3.32 13.10
C PHE A 374 8.74 -3.17 13.01
N ALA A 375 9.27 -1.96 12.79
CA ALA A 375 10.68 -1.63 12.89
C ALA A 375 11.62 -2.52 12.06
N ASN A 376 11.20 -2.91 10.85
CA ASN A 376 12.10 -3.55 9.88
C ASN A 376 13.04 -2.50 9.25
N PRO A 377 14.30 -2.85 8.95
CA PRO A 377 15.26 -1.95 8.33
C PRO A 377 14.85 -1.64 6.89
N ALA A 378 14.46 -0.38 6.62
CA ALA A 378 13.85 0.01 5.33
C ALA A 378 14.73 -0.30 4.11
N LYS A 379 16.04 -0.04 4.19
CA LYS A 379 16.98 -0.29 3.09
C LYS A 379 17.09 -1.78 2.78
N GLU A 380 17.30 -2.61 3.79
CA GLU A 380 17.34 -4.07 3.64
C GLU A 380 16.02 -4.65 3.10
N VAL A 381 14.86 -4.13 3.51
CA VAL A 381 13.57 -4.59 2.96
C VAL A 381 13.44 -4.22 1.48
N ALA A 382 13.81 -3.00 1.10
CA ALA A 382 13.83 -2.58 -0.31
C ALA A 382 14.81 -3.42 -1.14
N GLU A 383 16.00 -3.70 -0.62
CA GLU A 383 16.98 -4.60 -1.26
C GLU A 383 16.46 -6.04 -1.36
N CYS A 384 15.73 -6.53 -0.35
CA CYS A 384 15.08 -7.84 -0.43
C CYS A 384 14.05 -7.90 -1.57
N PHE A 385 13.26 -6.84 -1.79
CA PHE A 385 12.36 -6.77 -2.94
C PHE A 385 13.15 -6.81 -4.25
N LEU A 386 14.18 -5.98 -4.39
CA LEU A 386 14.99 -5.93 -5.61
C LEU A 386 15.67 -7.26 -5.92
N GLU A 387 16.25 -7.90 -4.91
CA GLU A 387 16.84 -9.24 -5.04
C GLU A 387 15.83 -10.27 -5.49
N VAL A 388 14.64 -10.31 -4.88
CA VAL A 388 13.59 -11.27 -5.24
C VAL A 388 13.09 -11.04 -6.66
N PHE A 389 12.82 -9.79 -7.05
CA PHE A 389 12.46 -9.48 -8.43
C PHE A 389 13.52 -9.91 -9.45
N ARG A 390 14.80 -9.86 -9.08
CA ARG A 390 15.91 -10.31 -9.93
C ARG A 390 16.11 -11.84 -9.90
N GLU A 391 15.34 -12.60 -9.14
CA GLU A 391 15.40 -14.06 -9.23
C GLU A 391 14.82 -14.54 -10.56
N LYS A 392 15.38 -15.62 -11.13
CA LYS A 392 14.94 -16.17 -12.42
C LYS A 392 13.43 -16.43 -12.51
N GLU A 393 12.81 -16.74 -11.36
CA GLU A 393 11.38 -16.97 -11.22
C GLU A 393 10.53 -15.74 -11.59
N PHE A 394 10.98 -14.52 -11.27
CA PHE A 394 10.18 -13.30 -11.38
C PHE A 394 10.65 -12.35 -12.50
N GLN A 395 11.66 -12.74 -13.27
CA GLN A 395 12.12 -12.01 -14.44
C GLN A 395 11.22 -12.27 -15.65
N GLY A 396 11.35 -11.39 -16.66
CA GLY A 396 10.80 -11.62 -17.99
C GLY A 396 9.54 -10.84 -18.33
N GLY A 397 9.04 -10.02 -17.38
CA GLY A 397 7.84 -9.21 -17.57
C GLY A 397 6.56 -9.92 -17.17
N TRP A 398 6.46 -10.32 -15.90
CA TRP A 398 5.23 -10.91 -15.33
C TRP A 398 4.10 -9.90 -15.13
N TRP A 399 4.43 -8.62 -14.98
CA TRP A 399 3.48 -7.56 -14.66
C TRP A 399 3.52 -6.43 -15.69
N ASP A 400 2.38 -5.77 -15.89
CA ASP A 400 2.29 -4.55 -16.67
C ASP A 400 2.87 -3.36 -15.89
N GLU A 401 2.54 -3.28 -14.60
CA GLU A 401 2.94 -2.17 -13.74
C GLU A 401 3.25 -2.62 -12.31
N VAL A 402 4.38 -2.15 -11.76
CA VAL A 402 4.79 -2.37 -10.38
C VAL A 402 5.09 -1.02 -9.73
N VAL A 403 4.29 -0.67 -8.72
CA VAL A 403 4.43 0.57 -7.95
C VAL A 403 4.67 0.26 -6.48
N PHE A 404 5.60 0.97 -5.86
CA PHE A 404 5.73 1.02 -4.40
C PHE A 404 5.12 2.33 -3.89
N ALA A 405 3.96 2.25 -3.25
CA ALA A 405 3.33 3.39 -2.58
C ALA A 405 3.87 3.50 -1.15
N VAL A 406 4.81 4.43 -0.95
CA VAL A 406 5.52 4.60 0.33
C VAL A 406 5.35 6.04 0.79
N LEU A 407 4.43 6.25 1.73
CA LEU A 407 4.28 7.55 2.39
C LEU A 407 5.52 7.88 3.20
N ASP A 408 6.02 9.10 3.00
CA ASP A 408 7.17 9.58 3.77
C ASP A 408 6.80 9.75 5.25
N ASN A 409 7.57 9.09 6.11
CA ASN A 409 7.44 9.18 7.56
C ASN A 409 8.29 10.33 8.15
N VAL A 410 9.05 11.04 7.32
CA VAL A 410 9.82 12.22 7.68
C VAL A 410 9.30 13.43 6.90
N LYS A 411 9.34 14.62 7.50
CA LYS A 411 8.89 15.88 6.90
C LYS A 411 10.02 16.91 6.89
N GLY A 412 9.87 17.95 6.08
CA GLY A 412 10.83 19.04 5.99
C GLY A 412 12.06 18.66 5.17
N SER A 413 13.22 19.18 5.53
CA SER A 413 14.48 19.00 4.79
C SER A 413 14.99 17.55 4.76
N ASP A 414 14.56 16.70 5.69
CA ASP A 414 14.93 15.29 5.73
C ASP A 414 13.92 14.37 5.01
N GLY A 415 12.87 14.94 4.39
CA GLY A 415 11.90 14.21 3.57
C GLY A 415 12.21 14.23 2.08
N GLY A 416 11.40 13.53 1.29
CA GLY A 416 11.54 13.46 -0.17
C GLY A 416 12.51 12.36 -0.63
N LYS A 417 12.83 12.39 -1.93
CA LYS A 417 13.61 11.35 -2.62
C LYS A 417 15.03 11.19 -2.07
N ASP A 418 15.65 12.30 -1.68
CA ASP A 418 16.97 12.34 -1.05
C ASP A 418 16.90 12.26 0.49
N GLY A 419 15.69 12.16 1.03
CA GLY A 419 15.40 12.15 2.46
C GLY A 419 15.81 10.85 3.15
N LYS A 420 15.75 10.89 4.48
CA LYS A 420 16.07 9.75 5.37
C LYS A 420 14.84 8.89 5.69
N GLY A 421 13.65 9.35 5.31
CA GLY A 421 12.41 8.61 5.50
C GLY A 421 12.30 7.40 4.57
N ASN A 422 11.31 6.54 4.86
CA ASN A 422 11.07 5.31 4.12
C ASN A 422 10.87 5.56 2.62
N TYR A 423 10.17 6.65 2.27
CA TYR A 423 9.99 7.03 0.86
C TYR A 423 11.32 7.23 0.15
N GLY A 424 12.20 8.09 0.69
CA GLY A 424 13.51 8.36 0.09
C GLY A 424 14.39 7.11 0.01
N VAL A 425 14.37 6.27 1.05
CA VAL A 425 15.12 5.00 1.06
C VAL A 425 14.62 4.05 -0.03
N PHE A 426 13.31 3.81 -0.12
CA PHE A 426 12.75 2.95 -1.17
C PHE A 426 12.96 3.54 -2.56
N TRP A 427 12.82 4.86 -2.71
CA TRP A 427 13.02 5.55 -3.98
C TRP A 427 14.44 5.31 -4.51
N ARG A 428 15.47 5.51 -3.66
CA ARG A 428 16.87 5.32 -4.09
C ARG A 428 17.25 3.87 -4.39
N VAL A 429 16.56 2.89 -3.82
CA VAL A 429 16.87 1.46 -4.03
C VAL A 429 16.08 0.86 -5.20
N LEU A 430 14.84 1.32 -5.42
CA LEU A 430 13.90 0.64 -6.32
C LEU A 430 13.42 1.50 -7.50
N ASP A 431 13.36 2.82 -7.37
CA ASP A 431 12.77 3.65 -8.44
C ASP A 431 13.62 3.57 -9.70
N GLY A 432 12.97 3.29 -10.83
CA GLY A 432 13.63 3.17 -12.12
C GLY A 432 14.29 1.83 -12.39
N GLU A 433 14.35 0.90 -11.43
CA GLU A 433 14.81 -0.47 -11.70
C GLU A 433 13.85 -1.19 -12.66
N VAL A 434 14.39 -1.94 -13.62
CA VAL A 434 13.62 -2.79 -14.54
C VAL A 434 13.68 -4.23 -14.04
N VAL A 435 12.52 -4.83 -13.81
CA VAL A 435 12.37 -6.17 -13.23
C VAL A 435 11.56 -7.13 -14.11
#